data_AF-A0A968QLI5-F1
#
_entry.id   AF-A0A968QLI5-F1
#
_cell.length_a   1.000
_cell.length_b   1.000
_cell.length_c   1.000
_cell.angle_alpha   90.00
_cell.angle_beta   90.00
_cell.angle_gamma   90.00
#
_symmetry.space_group_name_H-M   'P 1'
#
loop_
_entity.id
_entity.type
_entity.pdbx_description
1 polymer ?
#
loop_
_entity_poly.entity_id
_entity_poly.type
_entity_poly.pdbx_seq_one_letter_code
_entity_poly.pdbx_strand_id
1 'polypeptide(L)'
;MTNQLKIIGTAQNGQEAIALVESLQPDVVLIDLEMPEMDGVSATEIIVKRFPECKVLVLSSHEDGAYLQNALRAGAIGYLIKGSSAEELTNAIASVRQGFTQLSPGLLQKVLIPEVEVVPDETELPPATTNDSNWSESTREGVETLPRVSLRALLYVLIGLTVVMIPWITFSKVDEIGTARGKLEPKGKIVRLDAPVTGTIMSIKVREGDKVTPGQKLVELESELVNSELNQQLQKLQGQQNQFNQLELVKNQQAISLQTQKQQNQAQQFEKEALIAQAKENFSSLKANYSNQLAEKQAQIDQAQGAIKASQSAHKIAKIKWRIANEKMPRYQDAYQQGGISQDRLAEAKQAAQESKESINQTQAEIAQAQSRYQEQQQGYGKLRQQTAGEINQADLRYQEQQRGLQSLVETNNLAALKIEEGLKNTEAQIVTLKGEIAQTESLIKGFNYQLQQRTVYSPIKGTVFELPIAKPGAVVQPGQTIAHVAPENVPLVLRAKMSSDQSGFLKVGLPVKLKFDAYPFQDYGIVAGHVTWISPDSRVGTNSSSASSSASSSSTSSATATTTPEEFYELEVKLAQNYIQHGDRQILLTPGQTAAAEIVIRQRRLADIFLAPFKSLKKGGSSA
;
A
#
# COMPACT_ATOMS: atom_id res chain seq x y z
N MET A 1 -14.11 -3.25 -3.64
CA MET A 1 -13.71 -4.52 -3.01
C MET A 1 -12.19 -4.58 -3.04
N THR A 2 -11.53 -4.46 -1.89
CA THR A 2 -10.07 -4.52 -1.78
C THR A 2 -9.64 -5.97 -2.04
N ASN A 3 -9.07 -6.25 -3.21
CA ASN A 3 -8.41 -7.53 -3.50
C ASN A 3 -7.19 -7.66 -2.58
N GLN A 4 -7.35 -8.33 -1.44
CA GLN A 4 -6.24 -8.63 -0.53
C GLN A 4 -5.34 -9.68 -1.18
N LEU A 5 -4.21 -9.25 -1.75
CA LEU A 5 -3.12 -10.15 -2.15
C LEU A 5 -2.42 -10.65 -0.88
N LYS A 6 -2.21 -11.97 -0.78
CA LYS A 6 -1.47 -12.58 0.32
C LYS A 6 -0.24 -13.27 -0.23
N ILE A 7 0.94 -12.85 0.23
CA ILE A 7 2.21 -13.51 -0.10
C ILE A 7 2.31 -14.76 0.78
N ILE A 8 2.32 -15.94 0.18
CA ILE A 8 2.34 -17.23 0.89
C ILE A 8 3.73 -17.89 0.92
N GLY A 9 4.66 -17.42 0.09
CA GLY A 9 6.05 -17.89 0.04
C GLY A 9 6.93 -17.00 -0.84
N THR A 10 8.24 -17.10 -0.66
CA THR A 10 9.28 -16.39 -1.44
C THR A 10 10.44 -17.35 -1.69
N ALA A 11 10.92 -17.43 -2.92
CA ALA A 11 12.07 -18.26 -3.32
C ALA A 11 13.24 -17.38 -3.80
N GLN A 12 14.46 -17.89 -3.68
CA GLN A 12 15.70 -17.23 -4.13
C GLN A 12 16.20 -17.76 -5.49
N ASN A 13 15.73 -18.94 -5.92
CA ASN A 13 16.07 -19.53 -7.22
C ASN A 13 14.92 -20.36 -7.80
N GLY A 14 15.05 -20.79 -9.07
CA GLY A 14 14.01 -21.55 -9.76
C GLY A 14 13.70 -22.93 -9.15
N GLN A 15 14.69 -23.61 -8.55
CA GLN A 15 14.50 -24.92 -7.91
C GLN A 15 13.66 -24.81 -6.63
N GLU A 16 13.98 -23.83 -5.79
CA GLU A 16 13.23 -23.53 -4.57
C GLU A 16 11.80 -23.08 -4.90
N ALA A 17 11.62 -22.29 -5.97
CA ALA A 17 10.30 -21.89 -6.44
C ALA A 17 9.42 -23.10 -6.80
N ILE A 18 9.95 -24.10 -7.50
CA ILE A 18 9.21 -25.33 -7.84
C ILE A 18 8.82 -26.11 -6.58
N ALA A 19 9.72 -26.23 -5.60
CA ALA A 19 9.45 -26.92 -4.34
C ALA A 19 8.38 -26.20 -3.48
N LEU A 20 8.40 -24.86 -3.48
CA LEU A 20 7.38 -24.05 -2.81
C LEU A 20 6.02 -24.12 -3.51
N VAL A 21 5.97 -24.15 -4.84
CA VAL A 21 4.72 -24.34 -5.59
C VAL A 21 4.09 -25.70 -5.27
N GLU A 22 4.91 -26.75 -5.17
CA GLU A 22 4.44 -28.09 -4.82
C GLU A 22 3.80 -28.16 -3.43
N SER A 23 4.37 -27.44 -2.45
CA SER A 23 3.91 -27.46 -1.06
C SER A 23 2.80 -26.45 -0.75
N LEU A 24 2.83 -25.26 -1.35
CA LEU A 24 1.95 -24.15 -1.03
C LEU A 24 0.78 -23.95 -2.01
N GLN A 25 0.85 -24.57 -3.19
CA GLN A 25 -0.18 -24.50 -4.25
C GLN A 25 -0.72 -23.07 -4.51
N PRO A 26 0.14 -22.11 -4.89
CA PRO A 26 -0.28 -20.73 -5.17
C PRO A 26 -1.18 -20.61 -6.41
N ASP A 27 -2.09 -19.62 -6.40
CA ASP A 27 -2.90 -19.25 -7.57
C ASP A 27 -2.04 -18.59 -8.68
N VAL A 28 -1.10 -17.74 -8.27
CA VAL A 28 -0.21 -16.99 -9.15
C VAL A 28 1.21 -17.00 -8.59
N VAL A 29 2.19 -17.29 -9.45
CA VAL A 29 3.62 -17.18 -9.17
C VAL A 29 4.18 -16.01 -9.96
N LEU A 30 4.86 -15.11 -9.25
CA LEU A 30 5.62 -14.03 -9.84
C LEU A 30 7.08 -14.48 -9.93
N ILE A 31 7.63 -14.59 -11.14
CA ILE A 31 8.96 -15.17 -11.35
C ILE A 31 9.88 -14.19 -12.06
N ASP A 32 11.10 -14.06 -11.58
CA ASP A 32 12.16 -13.30 -12.24
C ASP A 32 12.82 -14.15 -13.33
N LEU A 33 13.17 -13.56 -14.48
CA LEU A 33 13.90 -14.30 -15.51
C LEU A 33 15.34 -14.62 -15.09
N GLU A 34 15.99 -13.68 -14.42
CA GLU A 34 17.42 -13.77 -14.07
C GLU A 34 17.57 -14.18 -12.61
N MET A 35 17.60 -15.49 -12.38
CA MET A 35 17.81 -16.08 -11.05
C MET A 35 19.04 -17.00 -11.07
N PRO A 36 19.79 -17.10 -9.95
CA PRO A 36 20.92 -18.02 -9.84
C PRO A 36 20.47 -19.49 -9.92
N GLU A 37 21.38 -20.38 -10.29
CA GLU A 37 21.22 -21.85 -10.38
C GLU A 37 20.24 -22.33 -11.48
N MET A 38 18.97 -21.92 -11.41
CA MET A 38 17.93 -22.23 -12.39
C MET A 38 17.20 -20.94 -12.77
N ASP A 39 17.21 -20.64 -14.06
CA ASP A 39 16.60 -19.43 -14.62
C ASP A 39 15.07 -19.46 -14.60
N GLY A 40 14.46 -18.29 -14.68
CA GLY A 40 13.01 -18.14 -14.60
C GLY A 40 12.27 -18.80 -15.77
N VAL A 41 12.89 -18.91 -16.94
CA VAL A 41 12.28 -19.57 -18.11
C VAL A 41 12.15 -21.07 -17.88
N SER A 42 13.23 -21.75 -17.44
CA SER A 42 13.17 -23.19 -17.16
C SER A 42 12.23 -23.50 -15.99
N ALA A 43 12.26 -22.67 -14.94
CA ALA A 43 11.35 -22.82 -13.81
C ALA A 43 9.88 -22.64 -14.22
N THR A 44 9.58 -21.66 -15.08
CA THR A 44 8.24 -21.45 -15.65
C THR A 44 7.77 -22.68 -16.42
N GLU A 45 8.62 -23.22 -17.30
CA GLU A 45 8.28 -24.39 -18.12
C GLU A 45 7.94 -25.61 -17.25
N ILE A 46 8.69 -25.84 -16.17
CA ILE A 46 8.44 -26.93 -15.22
C ILE A 46 7.15 -26.69 -14.43
N ILE A 47 6.95 -25.47 -13.90
CA ILE A 47 5.76 -25.13 -13.10
C ILE A 47 4.49 -25.29 -13.94
N VAL A 48 4.46 -24.78 -15.17
CA VAL A 48 3.28 -24.84 -16.04
C VAL A 48 2.99 -26.29 -16.47
N LYS A 49 4.02 -27.11 -16.74
CA LYS A 49 3.84 -28.53 -17.08
C LYS A 49 3.36 -29.38 -15.90
N ARG A 50 3.87 -29.14 -14.69
CA ARG A 50 3.58 -29.96 -13.50
C ARG A 50 2.36 -29.47 -12.71
N PHE A 51 2.06 -28.18 -12.76
CA PHE A 51 1.00 -27.52 -11.99
C PHE A 51 0.16 -26.58 -12.89
N PRO A 52 -0.68 -27.10 -13.79
CA PRO A 52 -1.40 -26.30 -14.80
C PRO A 52 -2.42 -25.30 -14.23
N GLU A 53 -2.87 -25.51 -12.98
CA GLU A 53 -3.74 -24.58 -12.25
C GLU A 53 -3.01 -23.32 -11.78
N CYS A 54 -1.69 -23.41 -11.53
CA CYS A 54 -0.86 -22.30 -11.10
C CYS A 54 -0.50 -21.39 -12.29
N LYS A 55 -0.80 -20.09 -12.20
CA LYS A 55 -0.52 -19.12 -13.26
C LYS A 55 0.82 -18.44 -13.05
N VAL A 56 1.67 -18.37 -14.08
CA VAL A 56 3.00 -17.77 -13.96
C VAL A 56 3.05 -16.41 -14.66
N LEU A 57 3.41 -15.38 -13.90
CA LEU A 57 3.65 -14.01 -14.36
C LEU A 57 5.14 -13.70 -14.26
N VAL A 58 5.76 -13.43 -15.41
CA VAL A 58 7.20 -13.15 -15.48
C VAL A 58 7.49 -11.67 -15.22
N LEU A 59 8.53 -11.40 -14.44
CA LEU A 59 9.15 -10.09 -14.25
C LEU A 59 10.53 -10.06 -14.89
N SER A 60 10.82 -9.01 -15.65
CA SER A 60 12.11 -8.84 -16.30
C SER A 60 12.55 -7.38 -16.34
N SER A 61 13.84 -7.12 -16.20
CA SER A 61 14.44 -5.79 -16.44
C SER A 61 14.58 -5.44 -17.92
N HIS A 62 14.34 -6.37 -18.82
CA HIS A 62 14.59 -6.23 -20.26
C HIS A 62 13.29 -6.06 -21.07
N GLU A 63 13.29 -5.08 -21.99
CA GLU A 63 12.18 -4.82 -22.93
C GLU A 63 12.34 -5.51 -24.30
N ASP A 64 13.21 -6.51 -24.37
CA ASP A 64 13.58 -7.20 -25.61
C ASP A 64 12.56 -8.30 -25.96
N GLY A 65 12.23 -8.39 -27.24
CA GLY A 65 11.26 -9.35 -27.78
C GLY A 65 11.70 -10.81 -27.63
N ALA A 66 13.01 -11.09 -27.58
CA ALA A 66 13.52 -12.45 -27.43
C ALA A 66 13.17 -13.07 -26.06
N TYR A 67 13.32 -12.32 -24.97
CA TYR A 67 12.97 -12.77 -23.62
C TYR A 67 11.46 -12.95 -23.45
N LEU A 68 10.67 -12.05 -24.04
CA LEU A 68 9.22 -12.18 -24.05
C LEU A 68 8.77 -13.44 -24.80
N GLN A 69 9.34 -13.72 -25.98
CA GLN A 69 9.02 -14.94 -26.74
C GLN A 69 9.38 -16.20 -25.95
N ASN A 70 10.53 -16.23 -25.29
CA ASN A 70 10.96 -17.37 -24.49
C ASN A 70 10.06 -17.60 -23.27
N ALA A 71 9.68 -16.53 -22.56
CA ALA A 71 8.75 -16.59 -21.42
C ALA A 71 7.35 -17.11 -21.84
N LEU A 72 6.81 -16.61 -22.96
CA LEU A 72 5.52 -17.06 -23.47
C LEU A 72 5.56 -18.51 -23.98
N ARG A 73 6.64 -18.93 -24.65
CA ARG A 73 6.85 -20.32 -25.08
C ARG A 73 6.97 -21.29 -23.91
N ALA A 74 7.56 -20.85 -22.79
CA ALA A 74 7.60 -21.61 -21.55
C ALA A 74 6.22 -21.74 -20.85
N GLY A 75 5.21 -21.01 -21.33
CA GLY A 75 3.83 -21.08 -20.82
C GLY A 75 3.48 -20.01 -19.79
N ALA A 76 4.30 -18.96 -19.64
CA ALA A 76 3.91 -17.81 -18.84
C ALA A 76 2.63 -17.17 -19.41
N ILE A 77 1.69 -16.84 -18.55
CA ILE A 77 0.44 -16.21 -18.96
C ILE A 77 0.57 -14.68 -19.04
N GLY A 78 1.63 -14.10 -18.50
CA GLY A 78 1.93 -12.68 -18.62
C GLY A 78 3.40 -12.33 -18.42
N TYR A 79 3.77 -11.12 -18.81
CA TYR A 79 5.11 -10.57 -18.73
C TYR A 79 5.07 -9.09 -18.36
N LEU A 80 5.83 -8.71 -17.35
CA LEU A 80 5.93 -7.35 -16.83
C LEU A 80 7.38 -6.89 -16.72
N ILE A 81 7.60 -5.60 -16.96
CA ILE A 81 8.91 -4.97 -16.80
C ILE A 81 9.14 -4.59 -15.32
N LYS A 82 10.30 -4.93 -14.77
CA LYS A 82 10.75 -4.49 -13.44
C LYS A 82 10.88 -2.97 -13.45
N GLY A 83 10.05 -2.30 -12.66
CA GLY A 83 9.91 -0.84 -12.67
C GLY A 83 8.47 -0.35 -12.83
N SER A 84 7.54 -1.25 -13.18
CA SER A 84 6.10 -1.00 -13.11
C SER A 84 5.65 -0.59 -11.70
N SER A 85 4.62 0.27 -11.63
CA SER A 85 4.09 0.76 -10.35
C SER A 85 3.46 -0.38 -9.55
N ALA A 86 3.41 -0.24 -8.21
CA ALA A 86 2.77 -1.24 -7.34
C ALA A 86 1.29 -1.48 -7.71
N GLU A 87 0.61 -0.45 -8.22
CA GLU A 87 -0.77 -0.53 -8.70
C GLU A 87 -0.87 -1.34 -10.00
N GLU A 88 0.06 -1.15 -10.94
CA GLU A 88 0.12 -1.92 -12.19
C GLU A 88 0.40 -3.40 -11.94
N LEU A 89 1.32 -3.71 -11.01
CA LEU A 89 1.61 -5.08 -10.60
C LEU A 89 0.38 -5.74 -9.93
N THR A 90 -0.31 -5.01 -9.05
CA THR A 90 -1.51 -5.51 -8.35
C THR A 90 -2.62 -5.83 -9.34
N ASN A 91 -2.85 -4.94 -10.33
CA ASN A 91 -3.84 -5.15 -11.38
C ASN A 91 -3.46 -6.31 -12.30
N ALA A 92 -2.18 -6.44 -12.65
CA ALA A 92 -1.68 -7.53 -13.47
C ALA A 92 -1.88 -8.89 -12.80
N ILE A 93 -1.56 -9.02 -11.50
CA ILE A 93 -1.77 -10.25 -10.75
C ILE A 93 -3.27 -10.60 -10.69
N ALA A 94 -4.14 -9.60 -10.50
CA ALA A 94 -5.59 -9.82 -10.49
C ALA A 94 -6.13 -10.31 -11.84
N SER A 95 -5.66 -9.74 -12.95
CA SER A 95 -6.03 -10.16 -14.32
C SER A 95 -5.51 -11.57 -14.64
N VAL A 96 -4.26 -11.86 -14.29
CA VAL A 96 -3.62 -13.17 -14.49
C VAL A 96 -4.34 -14.27 -13.72
N ARG A 97 -4.76 -13.99 -12.48
CA ARG A 97 -5.57 -14.94 -11.69
C ARG A 97 -6.90 -15.29 -12.36
N GLN A 98 -7.48 -14.36 -13.13
CA GLN A 98 -8.71 -14.59 -13.89
C GLN A 98 -8.46 -15.30 -15.24
N GLY A 99 -7.20 -15.60 -15.59
CA GLY A 99 -6.82 -16.25 -16.83
C GLY A 99 -6.58 -15.29 -18.00
N PHE A 100 -6.57 -13.98 -17.77
CA PHE A 100 -6.27 -12.99 -18.81
C PHE A 100 -4.76 -12.79 -18.97
N THR A 101 -4.30 -12.74 -20.21
CA THR A 101 -2.90 -12.43 -20.53
C THR A 101 -2.61 -10.96 -20.29
N GLN A 102 -1.56 -10.67 -19.50
CA GLN A 102 -1.13 -9.32 -19.19
C GLN A 102 0.28 -9.07 -19.71
N LEU A 103 0.47 -7.98 -20.46
CA LEU A 103 1.75 -7.57 -21.03
C LEU A 103 1.98 -6.08 -20.79
N SER A 104 3.22 -5.69 -20.45
CA SER A 104 3.55 -4.26 -20.33
C SER A 104 3.30 -3.51 -21.64
N PRO A 105 2.83 -2.24 -21.59
CA PRO A 105 2.53 -1.45 -22.78
C PRO A 105 3.69 -1.38 -23.77
N GLY A 106 3.43 -1.55 -25.07
CA GLY A 106 4.44 -1.43 -26.14
C GLY A 106 5.18 -2.73 -26.51
N LEU A 107 5.12 -3.78 -25.68
CA LEU A 107 5.80 -5.05 -25.95
C LEU A 107 5.17 -5.86 -27.09
N LEU A 108 3.84 -5.81 -27.25
CA LEU A 108 3.15 -6.50 -28.35
C LEU A 108 3.65 -6.04 -29.72
N GLN A 109 3.92 -4.74 -29.87
CA GLN A 109 4.30 -4.13 -31.13
C GLN A 109 5.69 -4.58 -31.61
N LYS A 110 6.59 -4.96 -30.68
CA LYS A 110 7.94 -5.47 -31.00
C LYS A 110 7.95 -6.94 -31.45
N VAL A 111 6.97 -7.76 -31.03
CA VAL A 111 6.89 -9.19 -31.40
C VAL A 111 6.13 -9.42 -32.72
N LEU A 112 5.27 -8.48 -33.12
CA LEU A 112 4.41 -8.58 -34.30
C LEU A 112 5.09 -8.14 -35.63
N ILE A 113 6.32 -7.64 -35.60
CA ILE A 113 7.06 -7.18 -36.80
C ILE A 113 8.24 -8.13 -37.03
N PRO A 114 8.25 -8.96 -38.08
CA PRO A 114 9.41 -9.77 -38.42
C PRO A 114 10.50 -8.86 -39.00
N GLU A 115 11.65 -8.83 -38.34
CA GLU A 115 12.84 -8.13 -38.78
C GLU A 115 13.44 -8.89 -39.98
N VAL A 116 13.51 -8.21 -41.13
CA VAL A 116 14.10 -8.74 -42.36
C VAL A 116 15.61 -8.50 -42.28
N GLU A 117 16.36 -9.57 -42.03
CA GLU A 117 17.81 -9.61 -42.16
C GLU A 117 18.22 -9.46 -43.63
N VAL A 118 19.07 -8.48 -43.92
CA VAL A 118 19.88 -8.43 -45.14
C VAL A 118 21.35 -8.33 -44.75
N VAL A 119 22.09 -9.36 -45.16
CA VAL A 119 23.53 -9.59 -44.98
C VAL A 119 24.36 -8.50 -45.69
N PRO A 120 25.51 -8.07 -45.14
CA PRO A 120 26.31 -6.97 -45.68
C PRO A 120 27.29 -7.43 -46.76
N ASP A 121 27.66 -6.53 -47.67
CA ASP A 121 28.97 -6.59 -48.29
C ASP A 121 29.55 -5.19 -48.55
N GLU A 122 30.83 -5.09 -48.22
CA GLU A 122 31.81 -4.02 -48.41
C GLU A 122 31.96 -3.67 -49.92
N THR A 123 32.52 -2.56 -50.42
CA THR A 123 33.50 -1.57 -49.97
C THR A 123 33.55 -0.41 -51.00
N GLU A 124 33.92 0.78 -50.52
CA GLU A 124 34.75 1.84 -51.14
C GLU A 124 34.45 2.49 -52.54
N LEU A 125 34.37 3.83 -52.49
CA LEU A 125 34.55 4.87 -53.54
C LEU A 125 36.06 5.17 -53.78
N PRO A 126 36.54 6.04 -54.72
CA PRO A 126 36.04 6.61 -56.00
C PRO A 126 37.15 6.57 -57.13
N PRO A 127 37.39 7.58 -58.02
CA PRO A 127 36.82 7.77 -59.36
C PRO A 127 37.84 7.91 -60.55
N ALA A 128 37.28 8.12 -61.76
CA ALA A 128 37.75 8.95 -62.90
C ALA A 128 38.58 8.37 -64.07
N THR A 129 38.08 8.67 -65.30
CA THR A 129 38.76 8.91 -66.62
C THR A 129 39.50 7.74 -67.29
N THR A 130 39.61 7.53 -68.60
CA THR A 130 39.36 8.27 -69.88
C THR A 130 39.57 7.27 -71.04
N ASN A 131 39.05 7.61 -72.24
CA ASN A 131 39.55 7.28 -73.59
C ASN A 131 40.01 5.86 -73.97
N ASP A 132 39.51 5.30 -75.08
CA ASP A 132 40.17 5.49 -76.39
C ASP A 132 39.51 4.72 -77.55
N SER A 133 39.78 5.25 -78.73
CA SER A 133 39.95 4.60 -80.05
C SER A 133 38.76 4.53 -81.04
N ASN A 134 38.79 5.25 -82.18
CA ASN A 134 39.53 5.04 -83.46
C ASN A 134 38.75 4.04 -84.37
N TRP A 135 38.41 4.20 -85.66
CA TRP A 135 38.86 4.89 -86.88
C TRP A 135 37.60 5.05 -87.82
N SER A 136 37.54 5.72 -88.98
CA SER A 136 38.52 5.83 -90.08
C SER A 136 38.26 7.01 -91.03
N GLU A 137 39.38 7.49 -91.60
CA GLU A 137 39.56 8.47 -92.67
C GLU A 137 38.88 8.11 -94.02
N SER A 138 38.61 9.11 -94.86
CA SER A 138 39.36 9.30 -96.12
C SER A 138 38.82 10.45 -97.00
N THR A 139 39.75 11.34 -97.41
CA THR A 139 39.79 12.14 -98.66
C THR A 139 38.77 13.27 -98.87
N ARG A 140 39.11 14.47 -99.39
CA ARG A 140 40.35 15.17 -99.75
C ARG A 140 39.94 16.59 -100.20
N GLU A 141 40.83 17.56 -99.97
CA GLU A 141 41.16 18.75 -100.80
C GLU A 141 40.06 19.50 -101.61
N GLY A 142 40.07 20.83 -101.51
CA GLY A 142 39.74 21.69 -102.65
C GLY A 142 39.17 23.07 -102.30
N VAL A 143 40.05 24.07 -102.30
CA VAL A 143 39.80 25.50 -102.08
C VAL A 143 39.16 26.17 -103.30
N GLU A 144 38.20 27.09 -103.04
CA GLU A 144 37.66 28.23 -103.84
C GLU A 144 37.16 27.99 -105.28
N THR A 145 35.91 28.38 -105.63
CA THR A 145 35.54 29.75 -106.07
C THR A 145 34.00 29.95 -106.11
N LEU A 146 33.51 31.15 -105.77
CA LEU A 146 32.09 31.61 -105.76
C LEU A 146 31.54 31.93 -107.18
N PRO A 147 30.23 32.24 -107.40
CA PRO A 147 29.06 32.32 -106.48
C PRO A 147 27.73 31.68 -106.98
N ARG A 148 26.83 31.27 -106.05
CA ARG A 148 25.33 31.26 -106.12
C ARG A 148 24.64 30.37 -105.03
N VAL A 149 25.19 30.28 -103.80
CA VAL A 149 24.78 29.25 -102.79
C VAL A 149 24.15 29.79 -101.48
N SER A 150 24.11 31.10 -101.23
CA SER A 150 23.74 31.68 -99.91
C SER A 150 22.27 31.51 -99.50
N LEU A 151 21.34 31.22 -100.42
CA LEU A 151 19.93 30.97 -100.08
C LEU A 151 19.68 29.53 -99.60
N ARG A 152 20.50 28.56 -100.02
CA ARG A 152 20.36 27.14 -99.61
C ARG A 152 21.08 26.84 -98.30
N ALA A 153 22.20 27.50 -98.01
CA ALA A 153 22.89 27.36 -96.73
C ALA A 153 22.06 27.89 -95.56
N LEU A 154 21.37 29.04 -95.74
CA LEU A 154 20.40 29.55 -94.77
C LEU A 154 19.27 28.53 -94.52
N LEU A 155 18.81 27.87 -95.58
CA LEU A 155 17.75 26.86 -95.51
C LEU A 155 18.20 25.58 -94.80
N TYR A 156 19.44 25.11 -95.02
CA TYR A 156 19.98 23.96 -94.28
C TYR A 156 20.30 24.27 -92.81
N VAL A 157 20.72 25.50 -92.47
CA VAL A 157 20.90 25.92 -91.07
C VAL A 157 19.56 26.04 -90.35
N LEU A 158 18.53 26.57 -91.01
CA LEU A 158 17.17 26.63 -90.47
C LEU A 158 16.60 25.21 -90.25
N ILE A 159 16.80 24.32 -91.22
CA ILE A 159 16.40 22.90 -91.09
C ILE A 159 17.21 22.21 -89.98
N GLY A 160 18.52 22.42 -89.89
CA GLY A 160 19.34 21.88 -88.79
C GLY A 160 18.89 22.39 -87.42
N LEU A 161 18.59 23.68 -87.30
CA LEU A 161 18.12 24.28 -86.05
C LEU A 161 16.74 23.74 -85.66
N THR A 162 15.83 23.55 -86.61
CA THR A 162 14.52 22.93 -86.34
C THR A 162 14.64 21.45 -85.98
N VAL A 163 15.55 20.70 -86.61
CA VAL A 163 15.85 19.30 -86.28
C VAL A 163 16.47 19.15 -84.89
N VAL A 164 17.11 20.19 -84.34
CA VAL A 164 17.65 20.18 -82.96
C VAL A 164 16.63 20.73 -81.95
N MET A 165 15.93 21.82 -82.28
CA MET A 165 14.95 22.46 -81.39
C MET A 165 13.71 21.58 -81.16
N ILE A 166 13.20 20.88 -82.18
CA ILE A 166 11.99 20.07 -82.03
C ILE A 166 12.23 18.92 -81.02
N PRO A 167 13.31 18.12 -81.13
CA PRO A 167 13.66 17.14 -80.09
C PRO A 167 13.89 17.80 -78.72
N TRP A 168 14.62 18.91 -78.63
CA TRP A 168 14.88 19.59 -77.35
C TRP A 168 13.57 20.03 -76.66
N ILE A 169 12.67 20.68 -77.39
CA ILE A 169 11.38 21.16 -76.89
C ILE A 169 10.46 19.99 -76.47
N THR A 170 10.60 18.82 -77.11
CA THR A 170 9.85 17.61 -76.73
C THR A 170 10.40 16.90 -75.48
N PHE A 171 11.71 17.05 -75.19
CA PHE A 171 12.34 16.45 -74.01
C PHE A 171 12.36 17.39 -72.79
N SER A 172 12.36 18.71 -73.00
CA SER A 172 12.44 19.69 -71.91
C SER A 172 11.11 19.82 -71.16
N LYS A 173 11.17 19.69 -69.83
CA LYS A 173 10.04 19.74 -68.89
C LYS A 173 10.08 21.05 -68.09
N VAL A 174 8.92 21.66 -67.90
CA VAL A 174 8.72 22.85 -67.07
C VAL A 174 7.72 22.53 -65.98
N ASP A 175 8.04 22.95 -64.75
CA ASP A 175 7.21 22.76 -63.57
C ASP A 175 6.07 23.79 -63.55
N GLU A 176 4.83 23.32 -63.42
CA GLU A 176 3.63 24.10 -63.15
C GLU A 176 3.46 24.18 -61.63
N ILE A 177 3.56 25.39 -61.07
CA ILE A 177 3.50 25.64 -59.63
C ILE A 177 2.12 26.14 -59.21
N GLY A 178 1.58 25.58 -58.12
CA GLY A 178 0.46 26.16 -57.39
C GLY A 178 0.96 26.84 -56.13
N THR A 179 0.36 27.97 -55.77
CA THR A 179 0.78 28.78 -54.63
C THR A 179 -0.19 28.60 -53.47
N ALA A 180 0.33 28.20 -52.31
CA ALA A 180 -0.41 28.11 -51.06
C ALA A 180 0.25 29.02 -50.02
N ARG A 181 -0.51 29.78 -49.24
CA ARG A 181 0.04 30.67 -48.19
C ARG A 181 -0.39 30.21 -46.81
N GLY A 182 0.54 30.21 -45.86
CA GLY A 182 0.30 29.62 -44.55
C GLY A 182 1.16 30.18 -43.44
N LYS A 183 0.95 29.63 -42.23
CA LYS A 183 1.78 29.89 -41.04
C LYS A 183 2.36 28.59 -40.50
N LEU A 184 3.55 28.69 -39.90
CA LEU A 184 4.20 27.56 -39.24
C LEU A 184 3.50 27.25 -37.93
N GLU A 185 3.07 26.00 -37.78
CA GLU A 185 2.53 25.46 -36.54
C GLU A 185 3.36 24.24 -36.10
N PRO A 186 3.60 24.03 -34.80
CA PRO A 186 4.28 22.84 -34.32
C PRO A 186 3.39 21.61 -34.53
N LYS A 187 3.95 20.53 -35.10
CA LYS A 187 3.26 19.26 -35.30
C LYS A 187 3.17 18.46 -33.99
N GLY A 188 2.41 18.96 -33.04
CA GLY A 188 2.25 18.36 -31.72
C GLY A 188 1.02 18.89 -30.99
N LYS A 189 0.46 18.10 -30.08
CA LYS A 189 -0.62 18.59 -29.21
C LYS A 189 -0.01 19.60 -28.24
N ILE A 190 -0.45 20.85 -28.32
CA ILE A 190 -0.17 21.89 -27.31
C ILE A 190 -0.69 21.35 -25.98
N VAL A 191 0.17 21.33 -24.95
CA VAL A 191 -0.23 20.87 -23.61
C VAL A 191 -0.96 22.01 -22.93
N ARG A 192 -2.26 21.82 -22.69
CA ARG A 192 -3.10 22.76 -21.96
C ARG A 192 -2.94 22.53 -20.46
N LEU A 193 -2.55 23.57 -19.75
CA LEU A 193 -2.42 23.57 -18.29
C LEU A 193 -3.62 24.32 -17.72
N ASP A 194 -4.43 23.59 -16.97
CA ASP A 194 -5.64 24.09 -16.36
C ASP A 194 -5.43 24.36 -14.86
N ALA A 195 -6.25 25.25 -14.30
CA ALA A 195 -6.33 25.45 -12.86
C ALA A 195 -6.88 24.18 -12.19
N PRO A 196 -6.16 23.55 -11.26
CA PRO A 196 -6.66 22.36 -10.57
C PRO A 196 -7.70 22.71 -9.49
N VAL A 197 -7.64 23.92 -8.94
CA VAL A 197 -8.54 24.41 -7.88
C VAL A 197 -8.95 25.86 -8.14
N THR A 198 -10.08 26.26 -7.56
CA THR A 198 -10.51 27.66 -7.57
C THR A 198 -9.56 28.50 -6.72
N GLY A 199 -9.19 29.69 -7.20
CA GLY A 199 -8.38 30.62 -6.43
C GLY A 199 -8.05 31.91 -7.17
N THR A 200 -7.51 32.88 -6.44
CA THR A 200 -6.98 34.12 -7.00
C THR A 200 -5.52 33.93 -7.37
N ILE A 201 -5.10 34.39 -8.54
CA ILE A 201 -3.69 34.35 -8.94
C ILE A 201 -2.88 35.34 -8.09
N MET A 202 -1.96 34.82 -7.28
CA MET A 202 -1.06 35.62 -6.45
C MET A 202 0.12 36.15 -7.27
N SER A 203 0.79 35.26 -8.01
CA SER A 203 1.89 35.67 -8.88
C SER A 203 2.01 34.78 -10.12
N ILE A 204 2.44 35.41 -11.22
CA ILE A 204 2.74 34.76 -12.49
C ILE A 204 4.25 34.87 -12.69
N LYS A 205 4.94 33.73 -12.85
CA LYS A 205 6.41 33.65 -12.91
C LYS A 205 6.97 33.63 -14.34
N VAL A 206 6.09 33.54 -15.35
CA VAL A 206 6.45 33.39 -16.77
C VAL A 206 5.66 34.35 -17.65
N ARG A 207 6.16 34.60 -18.86
CA ARG A 207 5.50 35.38 -19.91
C ARG A 207 5.33 34.54 -21.17
N GLU A 208 4.46 34.97 -22.07
CA GLU A 208 4.33 34.36 -23.40
C GLU A 208 5.66 34.46 -24.16
N GLY A 209 6.07 33.35 -24.78
CA GLY A 209 7.37 33.21 -25.44
C GLY A 209 8.52 32.74 -24.52
N ASP A 210 8.32 32.68 -23.20
CA ASP A 210 9.35 32.18 -22.29
C ASP A 210 9.54 30.67 -22.43
N LYS A 211 10.80 30.23 -22.33
CA LYS A 211 11.15 28.81 -22.29
C LYS A 211 10.99 28.28 -20.87
N VAL A 212 10.35 27.12 -20.75
CA VAL A 212 10.06 26.47 -19.48
C VAL A 212 10.61 25.06 -19.43
N THR A 213 11.09 24.65 -18.26
CA THR A 213 11.56 23.28 -18.00
C THR A 213 10.51 22.47 -17.22
N PRO A 214 10.56 21.13 -17.27
CA PRO A 214 9.68 20.30 -16.45
C PRO A 214 9.84 20.62 -14.95
N GLY A 215 8.73 20.80 -14.23
CA GLY A 215 8.72 21.17 -12.82
C GLY A 215 8.94 22.66 -12.55
N GLN A 216 9.11 23.51 -13.56
CA GLN A 216 9.17 24.95 -13.38
C GLN A 216 7.79 25.51 -12.99
N LYS A 217 7.74 26.33 -11.94
CA LYS A 217 6.53 27.03 -11.50
C LYS A 217 6.12 28.08 -12.53
N LEU A 218 4.85 28.06 -12.93
CA LEU A 218 4.29 29.01 -13.89
C LEU A 218 3.42 30.04 -13.17
N VAL A 219 2.46 29.56 -12.37
CA VAL A 219 1.47 30.38 -11.68
C VAL A 219 1.31 29.88 -10.25
N GLU A 220 1.26 30.81 -9.30
CA GLU A 220 0.99 30.56 -7.89
C GLU A 220 -0.36 31.21 -7.52
N LEU A 221 -1.26 30.41 -6.95
CA LEU A 221 -2.55 30.83 -6.43
C LEU A 221 -2.42 31.23 -4.95
N GLU A 222 -3.30 32.13 -4.52
CA GLU A 222 -3.35 32.61 -3.14
C GLU A 222 -3.51 31.45 -2.14
N SER A 223 -2.60 31.39 -1.17
CA SER A 223 -2.46 30.25 -0.25
C SER A 223 -2.67 30.59 1.22
N GLU A 224 -2.87 31.87 1.55
CA GLU A 224 -2.88 32.34 2.95
C GLU A 224 -3.98 31.72 3.81
N LEU A 225 -5.21 31.64 3.29
CA LEU A 225 -6.32 31.01 4.02
C LEU A 225 -6.04 29.53 4.35
N VAL A 226 -5.56 28.76 3.37
CA VAL A 226 -5.28 27.32 3.56
C VAL A 226 -4.06 27.12 4.47
N ASN A 227 -3.04 27.98 4.37
CA ASN A 227 -1.92 27.96 5.30
C ASN A 227 -2.36 28.25 6.74
N SER A 228 -3.29 29.19 6.94
CA SER A 228 -3.86 29.49 8.25
C SER A 228 -4.63 28.30 8.82
N GLU A 229 -5.51 27.68 8.02
CA GLU A 229 -6.25 26.47 8.40
C GLU A 229 -5.32 25.28 8.69
N LEU A 230 -4.29 25.08 7.86
CA LEU A 230 -3.27 24.05 8.07
C LEU A 230 -2.54 24.27 9.40
N ASN A 231 -2.10 25.49 9.68
CA ASN A 231 -1.44 25.84 10.95
C ASN A 231 -2.35 25.59 12.15
N GLN A 232 -3.64 25.92 12.04
CA GLN A 232 -4.63 25.62 13.08
C GLN A 232 -4.74 24.11 13.33
N GLN A 233 -4.78 23.28 12.28
CA GLN A 233 -4.80 21.83 12.44
C GLN A 233 -3.50 21.27 13.01
N LEU A 234 -2.34 21.82 12.64
CA LEU A 234 -1.04 21.42 13.20
C LEU A 234 -0.95 21.71 14.70
N GLN A 235 -1.41 22.89 15.14
CA GLN A 235 -1.49 23.23 16.57
C GLN A 235 -2.44 22.28 17.31
N LYS A 236 -3.59 21.96 16.72
CA LYS A 236 -4.54 20.99 17.28
C LYS A 236 -3.90 19.61 17.42
N LEU A 237 -3.20 19.12 16.38
CA LEU A 237 -2.48 17.85 16.39
C LEU A 237 -1.44 17.81 17.50
N GLN A 238 -0.64 18.87 17.65
CA GLN A 238 0.35 18.98 18.72
C GLN A 238 -0.30 18.92 20.11
N GLY A 239 -1.43 19.62 20.30
CA GLY A 239 -2.21 19.54 21.54
C GLY A 239 -2.70 18.11 21.83
N GLN A 240 -3.24 17.43 20.82
CA GLN A 240 -3.71 16.04 20.94
C GLN A 240 -2.55 15.07 21.24
N GLN A 241 -1.39 15.24 20.60
CA GLN A 241 -0.19 14.43 20.88
C GLN A 241 0.31 14.60 22.32
N ASN A 242 0.30 15.85 22.83
CA ASN A 242 0.65 16.11 24.22
C ASN A 242 -0.34 15.45 25.20
N GLN A 243 -1.64 15.54 24.92
CA GLN A 243 -2.66 14.87 25.72
C GLN A 243 -2.53 13.34 25.67
N PHE A 244 -2.21 12.77 24.51
CA PHE A 244 -1.95 11.33 24.35
C PHE A 244 -0.77 10.89 25.22
N ASN A 245 0.35 11.63 25.19
CA ASN A 245 1.52 11.34 26.01
C ASN A 245 1.21 11.42 27.52
N GLN A 246 0.37 12.38 27.94
CA GLN A 246 -0.08 12.48 29.33
C GLN A 246 -0.94 11.27 29.73
N LEU A 247 -1.89 10.85 28.89
CA LEU A 247 -2.72 9.68 29.16
C LEU A 247 -1.91 8.38 29.20
N GLU A 248 -0.92 8.21 28.32
CA GLU A 248 0.01 7.08 28.37
C GLU A 248 0.82 7.06 29.67
N LEU A 249 1.26 8.22 30.17
CA LEU A 249 1.91 8.31 31.47
C LEU A 249 0.98 7.88 32.61
N VAL A 250 -0.27 8.38 32.62
CA VAL A 250 -1.28 8.01 33.62
C VAL A 250 -1.58 6.52 33.57
N LYS A 251 -1.74 5.94 32.38
CA LYS A 251 -1.93 4.50 32.16
C LYS A 251 -0.78 3.70 32.77
N ASN A 252 0.47 4.09 32.49
CA ASN A 252 1.65 3.42 33.03
C ASN A 252 1.70 3.52 34.57
N GLN A 253 1.39 4.68 35.14
CA GLN A 253 1.30 4.85 36.61
C GLN A 253 0.23 3.93 37.22
N GLN A 254 -0.95 3.84 36.60
CA GLN A 254 -2.03 2.94 37.03
C GLN A 254 -1.66 1.45 36.89
N ALA A 255 -0.93 1.08 35.84
CA ALA A 255 -0.46 -0.29 35.67
C ALA A 255 0.53 -0.69 36.78
N ILE A 256 1.45 0.21 37.12
CA ILE A 256 2.40 0.01 38.24
C ILE A 256 1.65 -0.06 39.58
N SER A 257 0.66 0.82 39.81
CA SER A 257 -0.11 0.80 41.06
C SER A 257 -0.95 -0.49 41.17
N LEU A 258 -1.51 -0.99 40.08
CA LEU A 258 -2.22 -2.27 40.04
C LEU A 258 -1.30 -3.44 40.39
N GLN A 259 -0.10 -3.48 39.78
CA GLN A 259 0.87 -4.53 40.08
C GLN A 259 1.33 -4.48 41.54
N THR A 260 1.61 -3.28 42.05
CA THR A 260 2.00 -3.06 43.45
C THR A 260 0.88 -3.49 44.40
N GLN A 261 -0.37 -3.11 44.10
CA GLN A 261 -1.54 -3.52 44.89
C GLN A 261 -1.69 -5.04 44.91
N LYS A 262 -1.54 -5.72 43.76
CA LYS A 262 -1.61 -7.19 43.70
C LYS A 262 -0.54 -7.87 44.53
N GLN A 263 0.70 -7.36 44.49
CA GLN A 263 1.79 -7.88 45.32
C GLN A 263 1.53 -7.68 46.82
N GLN A 264 1.05 -6.49 47.20
CA GLN A 264 0.65 -6.21 48.59
C GLN A 264 -0.49 -7.12 49.05
N ASN A 265 -1.51 -7.31 48.20
CA ASN A 265 -2.64 -8.20 48.48
C ASN A 265 -2.16 -9.63 48.74
N GLN A 266 -1.26 -10.15 47.91
CA GLN A 266 -0.67 -11.48 48.09
C GLN A 266 0.13 -11.57 49.38
N ALA A 267 0.99 -10.58 49.67
CA ALA A 267 1.78 -10.56 50.90
C ALA A 267 0.90 -10.56 52.16
N GLN A 268 -0.14 -9.72 52.18
CA GLN A 268 -1.11 -9.67 53.28
C GLN A 268 -1.91 -10.96 53.42
N GLN A 269 -2.29 -11.58 52.31
CA GLN A 269 -2.98 -12.86 52.31
C GLN A 269 -2.09 -13.95 52.93
N PHE A 270 -0.83 -14.06 52.50
CA PHE A 270 0.11 -15.03 53.08
C PHE A 270 0.35 -14.79 54.57
N GLU A 271 0.47 -13.53 55.01
CA GLU A 271 0.59 -13.19 56.43
C GLU A 271 -0.62 -13.69 57.23
N LYS A 272 -1.85 -13.43 56.74
CA LYS A 272 -3.08 -13.90 57.40
C LYS A 272 -3.22 -15.43 57.36
N GLU A 273 -2.86 -16.06 56.26
CA GLU A 273 -2.86 -17.52 56.15
C GLU A 273 -1.89 -18.17 57.14
N ALA A 274 -0.71 -17.58 57.37
CA ALA A 274 0.23 -18.03 58.39
C ALA A 274 -0.35 -17.91 59.81
N LEU A 275 -1.03 -16.80 60.12
CA LEU A 275 -1.73 -16.64 61.42
C LEU A 275 -2.87 -17.65 61.60
N ILE A 276 -3.62 -17.94 60.54
CA ILE A 276 -4.67 -18.97 60.55
C ILE A 276 -4.06 -20.35 60.77
N ALA A 277 -2.95 -20.66 60.09
CA ALA A 277 -2.23 -21.92 60.26
C ALA A 277 -1.75 -22.08 61.71
N GLN A 278 -1.17 -21.03 62.30
CA GLN A 278 -0.76 -21.00 63.70
C GLN A 278 -1.95 -21.18 64.65
N ALA A 279 -3.06 -20.49 64.43
CA ALA A 279 -4.27 -20.63 65.23
C ALA A 279 -4.85 -22.06 65.14
N LYS A 280 -4.84 -22.66 63.95
CA LYS A 280 -5.25 -24.05 63.71
C LYS A 280 -4.37 -25.04 64.45
N GLU A 281 -3.05 -24.85 64.38
CA GLU A 281 -2.08 -25.69 65.08
C GLU A 281 -2.30 -25.62 66.58
N ASN A 282 -2.39 -24.41 67.14
CA ASN A 282 -2.68 -24.17 68.56
C ASN A 282 -4.00 -24.83 68.99
N PHE A 283 -5.06 -24.71 68.17
CA PHE A 283 -6.34 -25.37 68.45
C PHE A 283 -6.22 -26.90 68.44
N SER A 284 -5.51 -27.46 67.46
CA SER A 284 -5.32 -28.91 67.33
C SER A 284 -4.48 -29.50 68.45
N SER A 285 -3.41 -28.80 68.86
CA SER A 285 -2.53 -29.22 69.96
C SER A 285 -3.25 -29.11 71.30
N LEU A 286 -4.03 -28.05 71.52
CA LEU A 286 -4.87 -27.90 72.71
C LEU A 286 -5.87 -29.05 72.83
N LYS A 287 -6.55 -29.39 71.73
CA LYS A 287 -7.49 -30.52 71.68
C LYS A 287 -6.81 -31.86 71.99
N ALA A 288 -5.62 -32.10 71.43
CA ALA A 288 -4.85 -33.32 71.67
C ALA A 288 -4.38 -33.43 73.13
N ASN A 289 -3.87 -32.33 73.69
CA ASN A 289 -3.45 -32.26 75.09
C ASN A 289 -4.62 -32.57 76.03
N TYR A 290 -5.78 -31.96 75.79
CA TYR A 290 -6.96 -32.22 76.60
C TYR A 290 -7.56 -33.60 76.41
N SER A 291 -7.51 -34.18 75.21
CA SER A 291 -7.92 -35.58 75.04
C SER A 291 -7.04 -36.53 75.86
N ASN A 292 -5.73 -36.26 75.94
CA ASN A 292 -4.82 -37.06 76.74
C ASN A 292 -5.09 -36.90 78.24
N GLN A 293 -5.30 -35.67 78.73
CA GLN A 293 -5.63 -35.43 80.14
C GLN A 293 -6.96 -36.06 80.56
N LEU A 294 -7.98 -35.99 79.70
CA LEU A 294 -9.27 -36.63 79.96
C LEU A 294 -9.13 -38.16 79.97
N ALA A 295 -8.33 -38.74 79.07
CA ALA A 295 -8.06 -40.17 79.07
C ALA A 295 -7.32 -40.62 80.35
N GLU A 296 -6.33 -39.86 80.81
CA GLU A 296 -5.63 -40.14 82.06
C GLU A 296 -6.57 -40.09 83.27
N LYS A 297 -7.42 -39.05 83.35
CA LYS A 297 -8.42 -38.93 84.42
C LYS A 297 -9.47 -40.03 84.37
N GLN A 298 -9.87 -40.45 83.17
CA GLN A 298 -10.76 -41.59 83.00
C GLN A 298 -10.11 -42.88 83.53
N ALA A 299 -8.84 -43.11 83.22
CA ALA A 299 -8.10 -44.26 83.75
C ALA A 299 -8.01 -44.23 85.29
N GLN A 300 -7.86 -43.05 85.91
CA GLN A 300 -7.89 -42.89 87.38
C GLN A 300 -9.27 -43.23 87.98
N ILE A 301 -10.36 -42.87 87.30
CA ILE A 301 -11.73 -43.27 87.67
C ILE A 301 -11.87 -44.79 87.59
N ASP A 302 -11.41 -45.39 86.50
CA ASP A 302 -11.49 -46.85 86.29
C ASP A 302 -10.69 -47.60 87.35
N GLN A 303 -9.51 -47.09 87.73
CA GLN A 303 -8.68 -47.61 88.83
C GLN A 303 -9.41 -47.51 90.18
N ALA A 304 -10.02 -46.36 90.50
CA ALA A 304 -10.80 -46.18 91.72
C ALA A 304 -12.02 -47.11 91.77
N GLN A 305 -12.68 -47.33 90.63
CA GLN A 305 -13.78 -48.29 90.51
C GLN A 305 -13.28 -49.73 90.73
N GLY A 306 -12.10 -50.07 90.21
CA GLY A 306 -11.43 -51.35 90.49
C GLY A 306 -11.16 -51.55 91.98
N ALA A 307 -10.67 -50.52 92.68
CA ALA A 307 -10.44 -50.56 94.12
C ALA A 307 -11.74 -50.79 94.92
N ILE A 308 -12.84 -50.13 94.54
CA ILE A 308 -14.16 -50.38 95.15
C ILE A 308 -14.56 -51.86 94.99
N LYS A 309 -14.43 -52.42 93.79
CA LYS A 309 -14.74 -53.85 93.53
C LYS A 309 -13.86 -54.78 94.38
N ALA A 310 -12.58 -54.45 94.55
CA ALA A 310 -11.65 -55.21 95.39
C ALA A 310 -12.06 -55.14 96.87
N SER A 311 -12.31 -53.95 97.42
CA SER A 311 -12.76 -53.76 98.82
C SER A 311 -14.12 -54.42 99.08
N GLN A 312 -15.05 -54.38 98.13
CA GLN A 312 -16.32 -55.11 98.20
C GLN A 312 -16.11 -56.63 98.26
N SER A 313 -15.16 -57.15 97.49
CA SER A 313 -14.82 -58.58 97.51
C SER A 313 -14.17 -58.98 98.84
N ALA A 314 -13.25 -58.16 99.37
CA ALA A 314 -12.66 -58.36 100.70
C ALA A 314 -13.72 -58.33 101.82
N HIS A 315 -14.66 -57.39 101.77
CA HIS A 315 -15.77 -57.33 102.72
C HIS A 315 -16.68 -58.56 102.64
N LYS A 316 -16.97 -59.08 101.44
CA LYS A 316 -17.72 -60.33 101.27
C LYS A 316 -17.00 -61.49 101.97
N ILE A 317 -15.68 -61.60 101.81
CA ILE A 317 -14.85 -62.62 102.48
C ILE A 317 -14.88 -62.43 104.00
N ALA A 318 -14.69 -61.21 104.51
CA ALA A 318 -14.75 -60.90 105.94
C ALA A 318 -16.12 -61.25 106.54
N LYS A 319 -17.21 -60.96 105.82
CA LYS A 319 -18.58 -61.32 106.20
C LYS A 319 -18.80 -62.83 106.29
N ILE A 320 -18.21 -63.60 105.37
CA ILE A 320 -18.24 -65.07 105.44
C ILE A 320 -17.45 -65.58 106.65
N LYS A 321 -16.24 -65.05 106.91
CA LYS A 321 -15.42 -65.43 108.07
C LYS A 321 -16.14 -65.17 109.39
N TRP A 322 -16.74 -63.99 109.54
CA TRP A 322 -17.54 -63.65 110.72
C TRP A 322 -18.75 -64.55 110.88
N ARG A 323 -19.48 -64.87 109.80
CA ARG A 323 -20.62 -65.80 109.87
C ARG A 323 -20.19 -67.14 110.48
N ILE A 324 -19.09 -67.70 109.99
CA ILE A 324 -18.54 -68.96 110.50
C ILE A 324 -18.13 -68.84 111.97
N ALA A 325 -17.44 -67.77 112.37
CA ALA A 325 -17.01 -67.56 113.75
C ALA A 325 -18.20 -67.32 114.71
N ASN A 326 -19.18 -66.53 114.28
CA ASN A 326 -20.38 -66.19 115.04
C ASN A 326 -21.29 -67.40 115.25
N GLU A 327 -21.39 -68.32 114.29
CA GLU A 327 -22.13 -69.58 114.44
C GLU A 327 -21.39 -70.60 115.32
N LYS A 328 -20.05 -70.61 115.29
CA LYS A 328 -19.23 -71.50 116.13
C LYS A 328 -19.23 -71.10 117.60
N MET A 329 -19.19 -69.80 117.89
CA MET A 329 -19.10 -69.26 119.26
C MET A 329 -20.18 -69.82 120.22
N PRO A 330 -21.49 -69.78 119.92
CA PRO A 330 -22.51 -70.32 120.82
C PRO A 330 -22.38 -71.83 121.00
N ARG A 331 -22.05 -72.57 119.93
CA ARG A 331 -21.82 -74.03 120.00
C ARG A 331 -20.67 -74.39 120.94
N TYR A 332 -19.60 -73.60 120.91
CA TYR A 332 -18.47 -73.76 121.81
C TYR A 332 -18.83 -73.35 123.24
N GLN A 333 -19.66 -72.32 123.42
CA GLN A 333 -20.19 -71.92 124.72
C GLN A 333 -21.05 -73.01 125.36
N ASP A 334 -21.95 -73.63 124.59
CA ASP A 334 -22.78 -74.76 125.04
C ASP A 334 -21.92 -75.98 125.39
N ALA A 335 -20.94 -76.33 124.54
CA ALA A 335 -20.03 -77.45 124.78
C ALA A 335 -19.14 -77.23 126.03
N TYR A 336 -18.75 -75.99 126.33
CA TYR A 336 -18.02 -75.65 127.55
C TYR A 336 -18.88 -75.84 128.81
N GLN A 337 -20.16 -75.42 128.76
CA GLN A 337 -21.10 -75.62 129.87
C GLN A 337 -21.35 -77.11 130.17
N GLN A 338 -21.24 -77.97 129.15
CA GLN A 338 -21.35 -79.42 129.27
C GLN A 338 -20.01 -80.13 129.63
N GLY A 339 -18.93 -79.37 129.85
CA GLY A 339 -17.60 -79.91 130.21
C GLY A 339 -16.80 -80.52 129.05
N GLY A 340 -17.22 -80.32 127.80
CA GLY A 340 -16.63 -80.97 126.62
C GLY A 340 -15.40 -80.28 125.99
N ILE A 341 -15.08 -79.04 126.38
CA ILE A 341 -13.93 -78.26 125.86
C ILE A 341 -13.26 -77.42 126.97
N SER A 342 -12.01 -76.99 126.77
CA SER A 342 -11.28 -76.12 127.73
C SER A 342 -11.68 -74.64 127.64
N GLN A 343 -11.44 -73.88 128.71
CA GLN A 343 -11.68 -72.43 128.78
C GLN A 343 -10.90 -71.66 127.71
N ASP A 344 -9.67 -72.08 127.41
CA ASP A 344 -8.82 -71.46 126.39
C ASP A 344 -9.45 -71.58 124.99
N ARG A 345 -10.05 -72.73 124.65
CA ARG A 345 -10.73 -72.94 123.35
C ARG A 345 -11.95 -72.05 123.19
N LEU A 346 -12.69 -71.79 124.28
CA LEU A 346 -13.80 -70.85 124.28
C LEU A 346 -13.32 -69.40 124.12
N ALA A 347 -12.22 -69.04 124.78
CA ALA A 347 -11.60 -67.72 124.65
C ALA A 347 -11.09 -67.48 123.22
N GLU A 348 -10.41 -68.45 122.61
CA GLU A 348 -10.00 -68.43 121.19
C GLU A 348 -11.19 -68.19 120.25
N ALA A 349 -12.30 -68.91 120.45
CA ALA A 349 -13.50 -68.79 119.62
C ALA A 349 -14.18 -67.41 119.78
N LYS A 350 -14.23 -66.87 121.00
CA LYS A 350 -14.75 -65.51 121.28
C LYS A 350 -13.86 -64.44 120.66
N GLN A 351 -12.53 -64.56 120.82
CA GLN A 351 -11.56 -63.65 120.21
C GLN A 351 -11.68 -63.67 118.69
N ALA A 352 -11.74 -64.85 118.06
CA ALA A 352 -11.91 -64.97 116.61
C ALA A 352 -13.24 -64.36 116.11
N ALA A 353 -14.33 -64.45 116.89
CA ALA A 353 -15.60 -63.80 116.56
C ALA A 353 -15.51 -62.27 116.66
N GLN A 354 -14.79 -61.75 117.66
CA GLN A 354 -14.53 -60.32 117.81
C GLN A 354 -13.62 -59.78 116.69
N GLU A 355 -12.48 -60.42 116.44
CA GLU A 355 -11.53 -60.04 115.37
C GLU A 355 -12.21 -60.05 113.99
N SER A 356 -13.03 -61.07 113.70
CA SER A 356 -13.77 -61.13 112.44
C SER A 356 -14.87 -60.05 112.33
N LYS A 357 -15.46 -59.62 113.45
CA LYS A 357 -16.40 -58.50 113.49
C LYS A 357 -15.69 -57.16 113.25
N GLU A 358 -14.54 -56.95 113.87
CA GLU A 358 -13.69 -55.78 113.64
C GLU A 358 -13.21 -55.72 112.18
N SER A 359 -12.85 -56.86 111.59
CA SER A 359 -12.49 -56.98 110.18
C SER A 359 -13.65 -56.57 109.23
N ILE A 360 -14.91 -56.86 109.58
CA ILE A 360 -16.07 -56.33 108.81
C ILE A 360 -16.11 -54.81 108.87
N ASN A 361 -15.97 -54.23 110.07
CA ASN A 361 -16.03 -52.77 110.23
C ASN A 361 -14.88 -52.08 109.49
N GLN A 362 -13.68 -52.67 109.55
CA GLN A 362 -12.52 -52.18 108.81
C GLN A 362 -12.77 -52.22 107.29
N THR A 363 -13.18 -53.36 106.74
CA THR A 363 -13.48 -53.47 105.30
C THR A 363 -14.65 -52.58 104.87
N GLN A 364 -15.63 -52.34 105.75
CA GLN A 364 -16.72 -51.39 105.49
C GLN A 364 -16.21 -49.94 105.42
N ALA A 365 -15.30 -49.54 106.32
CA ALA A 365 -14.65 -48.24 106.27
C ALA A 365 -13.78 -48.09 105.01
N GLU A 366 -13.07 -49.15 104.61
CA GLU A 366 -12.29 -49.19 103.36
C GLU A 366 -13.18 -49.01 102.12
N ILE A 367 -14.36 -49.62 102.06
CA ILE A 367 -15.34 -49.39 100.99
C ILE A 367 -15.79 -47.93 100.97
N ALA A 368 -16.15 -47.37 102.12
CA ALA A 368 -16.59 -45.98 102.21
C ALA A 368 -15.48 -45.02 101.74
N GLN A 369 -14.24 -45.26 102.15
CA GLN A 369 -13.08 -44.49 101.69
C GLN A 369 -12.84 -44.64 100.18
N ALA A 370 -12.96 -45.85 99.63
CA ALA A 370 -12.84 -46.09 98.19
C ALA A 370 -13.97 -45.40 97.40
N GLN A 371 -15.19 -45.36 97.93
CA GLN A 371 -16.31 -44.62 97.35
C GLN A 371 -16.09 -43.11 97.36
N SER A 372 -15.61 -42.53 98.48
CA SER A 372 -15.27 -41.11 98.53
C SER A 372 -14.18 -40.74 97.53
N ARG A 373 -13.13 -41.56 97.40
CA ARG A 373 -12.08 -41.37 96.37
C ARG A 373 -12.65 -41.41 94.96
N TYR A 374 -13.55 -42.35 94.67
CA TYR A 374 -14.20 -42.42 93.36
C TYR A 374 -15.05 -41.18 93.04
N GLN A 375 -15.84 -40.69 94.02
CA GLN A 375 -16.62 -39.47 93.86
C GLN A 375 -15.73 -38.24 93.63
N GLU A 376 -14.62 -38.13 94.35
CA GLU A 376 -13.63 -37.07 94.15
C GLU A 376 -13.06 -37.11 92.72
N GLN A 377 -12.67 -38.30 92.22
CA GLN A 377 -12.19 -38.44 90.84
C GLN A 377 -13.27 -38.09 89.80
N GLN A 378 -14.52 -38.49 90.01
CA GLN A 378 -15.63 -38.10 89.12
C GLN A 378 -15.86 -36.59 89.07
N GLN A 379 -15.86 -35.92 90.23
CA GLN A 379 -16.01 -34.47 90.28
C GLN A 379 -14.83 -33.76 89.60
N GLY A 380 -13.60 -34.26 89.83
CA GLY A 380 -12.41 -33.76 89.15
C GLY A 380 -12.51 -33.88 87.63
N TYR A 381 -12.96 -35.02 87.12
CA TYR A 381 -13.21 -35.23 85.68
C TYR A 381 -14.28 -34.31 85.12
N GLY A 382 -15.40 -34.14 85.84
CA GLY A 382 -16.48 -33.22 85.43
C GLY A 382 -16.01 -31.76 85.31
N LYS A 383 -15.25 -31.27 86.31
CA LYS A 383 -14.67 -29.93 86.30
C LYS A 383 -13.70 -29.75 85.13
N LEU A 384 -12.79 -30.70 84.92
CA LEU A 384 -11.84 -30.66 83.80
C LEU A 384 -12.57 -30.65 82.46
N ARG A 385 -13.57 -31.51 82.27
CA ARG A 385 -14.37 -31.56 81.04
C ARG A 385 -15.08 -30.22 80.75
N GLN A 386 -15.63 -29.57 81.77
CA GLN A 386 -16.30 -28.27 81.60
C GLN A 386 -15.31 -27.16 81.26
N GLN A 387 -14.16 -27.11 81.94
CA GLN A 387 -13.11 -26.13 81.68
C GLN A 387 -12.57 -26.27 80.25
N THR A 388 -12.19 -27.49 79.86
CA THR A 388 -11.64 -27.78 78.52
C THR A 388 -12.65 -27.47 77.42
N ALA A 389 -13.93 -27.75 77.61
CA ALA A 389 -14.97 -27.38 76.64
C ALA A 389 -15.05 -25.85 76.41
N GLY A 390 -14.90 -25.05 77.47
CA GLY A 390 -14.88 -23.59 77.36
C GLY A 390 -13.66 -23.08 76.59
N GLU A 391 -12.47 -23.58 76.91
CA GLU A 391 -11.22 -23.18 76.26
C GLU A 391 -11.14 -23.62 74.79
N ILE A 392 -11.60 -24.84 74.48
CA ILE A 392 -11.71 -25.34 73.10
C ILE A 392 -12.67 -24.45 72.29
N ASN A 393 -13.83 -24.11 72.84
CA ASN A 393 -14.78 -23.24 72.17
C ASN A 393 -14.20 -21.84 71.91
N GLN A 394 -13.48 -21.28 72.89
CA GLN A 394 -12.81 -19.99 72.72
C GLN A 394 -11.73 -20.04 71.62
N ALA A 395 -10.95 -21.12 71.57
CA ALA A 395 -9.93 -21.31 70.54
C ALA A 395 -10.56 -21.53 69.14
N ASP A 396 -11.69 -22.24 69.05
CA ASP A 396 -12.44 -22.40 67.80
C ASP A 396 -13.01 -21.07 67.29
N LEU A 397 -13.61 -20.26 68.18
CA LEU A 397 -14.11 -18.94 67.83
C LEU A 397 -12.99 -18.02 67.31
N ARG A 398 -11.81 -18.03 67.94
CA ARG A 398 -10.64 -17.29 67.45
C ARG A 398 -10.20 -17.77 66.07
N TYR A 399 -10.17 -19.08 65.85
CA TYR A 399 -9.84 -19.64 64.55
C TYR A 399 -10.84 -19.20 63.45
N GLN A 400 -12.14 -19.26 63.74
CA GLN A 400 -13.19 -18.80 62.83
C GLN A 400 -13.12 -17.29 62.57
N GLU A 401 -12.82 -16.49 63.59
CA GLU A 401 -12.63 -15.04 63.46
C GLU A 401 -11.48 -14.72 62.50
N GLN A 402 -10.34 -15.43 62.61
CA GLN A 402 -9.23 -15.27 61.66
C GLN A 402 -9.64 -15.64 60.23
N GLN A 403 -10.40 -16.72 60.04
CA GLN A 403 -10.90 -17.12 58.71
C GLN A 403 -11.82 -16.05 58.10
N ARG A 404 -12.77 -15.52 58.87
CA ARG A 404 -13.65 -14.43 58.42
C ARG A 404 -12.86 -13.17 58.10
N GLY A 405 -11.84 -12.88 58.91
CA GLY A 405 -10.91 -11.77 58.68
C GLY A 405 -10.18 -11.91 57.34
N LEU A 406 -9.69 -13.11 56.99
CA LEU A 406 -9.08 -13.38 55.68
C LEU A 406 -10.07 -13.15 54.53
N GLN A 407 -11.30 -13.65 54.65
CA GLN A 407 -12.30 -13.48 53.60
C GLN A 407 -12.61 -11.99 53.36
N SER A 408 -12.88 -11.23 54.41
CA SER A 408 -13.13 -9.79 54.33
C SER A 408 -11.92 -9.02 53.75
N LEU A 409 -10.70 -9.43 54.10
CA LEU A 409 -9.48 -8.85 53.56
C LEU A 409 -9.37 -9.11 52.05
N VAL A 410 -9.59 -10.35 51.60
CA VAL A 410 -9.55 -10.71 50.18
C VAL A 410 -10.58 -9.93 49.37
N GLU A 411 -11.81 -9.80 49.88
CA GLU A 411 -12.86 -9.00 49.25
C GLU A 411 -12.45 -7.53 49.14
N THR A 412 -11.95 -6.94 50.21
CA THR A 412 -11.50 -5.53 50.23
C THR A 412 -10.33 -5.28 49.26
N ASN A 413 -9.36 -6.20 49.26
CA ASN A 413 -8.19 -6.18 48.40
C ASN A 413 -8.55 -6.33 46.91
N ASN A 414 -9.51 -7.20 46.60
CA ASN A 414 -10.05 -7.36 45.25
C ASN A 414 -10.80 -6.10 44.80
N LEU A 415 -11.62 -5.49 45.66
CA LEU A 415 -12.31 -4.24 45.35
C LEU A 415 -11.33 -3.09 45.07
N ALA A 416 -10.25 -2.98 45.84
CA ALA A 416 -9.20 -1.99 45.61
C ALA A 416 -8.52 -2.20 44.24
N ALA A 417 -8.16 -3.44 43.91
CA ALA A 417 -7.57 -3.77 42.61
C ALA A 417 -8.53 -3.52 41.43
N LEU A 418 -9.81 -3.87 41.58
CA LEU A 418 -10.84 -3.66 40.57
C LEU A 418 -11.06 -2.17 40.26
N LYS A 419 -11.02 -1.29 41.26
CA LYS A 419 -11.11 0.16 41.04
C LYS A 419 -9.94 0.70 40.20
N ILE A 420 -8.73 0.20 40.45
CA ILE A 420 -7.56 0.57 39.65
C ILE A 420 -7.70 0.03 38.22
N GLU A 421 -8.18 -1.20 38.05
CA GLU A 421 -8.40 -1.82 36.75
C GLU A 421 -9.48 -1.07 35.93
N GLU A 422 -10.58 -0.65 36.58
CA GLU A 422 -11.61 0.18 35.97
C GLU A 422 -11.04 1.53 35.50
N GLY A 423 -10.24 2.18 36.35
CA GLY A 423 -9.53 3.40 36.00
C GLY A 423 -8.63 3.21 34.76
N LEU A 424 -7.89 2.11 34.71
CA LEU A 424 -7.02 1.76 33.59
C LEU A 424 -7.83 1.54 32.30
N LYS A 425 -8.94 0.80 32.36
CA LYS A 425 -9.83 0.60 31.20
C LYS A 425 -10.42 1.91 30.69
N ASN A 426 -10.82 2.81 31.58
CA ASN A 426 -11.32 4.13 31.20
C ASN A 426 -10.23 4.96 30.51
N THR A 427 -9.01 5.00 31.07
CA THR A 427 -7.87 5.68 30.44
C THR A 427 -7.51 5.06 29.08
N GLU A 428 -7.56 3.73 28.93
CA GLU A 428 -7.37 3.07 27.64
C GLU A 428 -8.45 3.43 26.61
N ALA A 429 -9.72 3.50 27.01
CA ALA A 429 -10.80 3.94 26.14
C ALA A 429 -10.62 5.39 25.68
N GLN A 430 -10.17 6.28 26.56
CA GLN A 430 -9.82 7.66 26.22
C GLN A 430 -8.65 7.71 25.23
N ILE A 431 -7.61 6.90 25.44
CA ILE A 431 -6.48 6.80 24.52
C ILE A 431 -6.92 6.35 23.12
N VAL A 432 -7.78 5.33 23.02
CA VAL A 432 -8.30 4.83 21.75
C VAL A 432 -9.11 5.92 21.03
N THR A 433 -9.98 6.62 21.77
CA THR A 433 -10.79 7.73 21.24
C THR A 433 -9.88 8.85 20.70
N LEU A 434 -8.91 9.29 21.50
CA LEU A 434 -7.96 10.35 21.12
C LEU A 434 -7.08 9.95 19.93
N LYS A 435 -6.67 8.68 19.83
CA LYS A 435 -5.96 8.16 18.65
C LYS A 435 -6.81 8.27 17.39
N GLY A 436 -8.11 7.99 17.49
CA GLY A 436 -9.06 8.18 16.40
C GLY A 436 -9.13 9.64 15.96
N GLU A 437 -9.21 10.57 16.90
CA GLU A 437 -9.20 12.00 16.61
C GLU A 437 -7.88 12.48 15.98
N ILE A 438 -6.73 11.98 16.47
CA ILE A 438 -5.40 12.27 15.88
C ILE A 438 -5.36 11.83 14.42
N ALA A 439 -5.77 10.58 14.14
CA ALA A 439 -5.79 10.05 12.78
C ALA A 439 -6.71 10.88 11.85
N GLN A 440 -7.84 11.36 12.37
CA GLN A 440 -8.72 12.27 11.64
C GLN A 440 -8.05 13.62 11.34
N THR A 441 -7.40 14.24 12.35
CA THR A 441 -6.66 15.51 12.17
C THR A 441 -5.51 15.34 11.17
N GLU A 442 -4.75 14.25 11.24
CA GLU A 442 -3.68 13.93 10.29
C GLU A 442 -4.21 13.77 8.85
N SER A 443 -5.36 13.12 8.68
CA SER A 443 -6.03 13.01 7.38
C SER A 443 -6.44 14.39 6.83
N LEU A 444 -6.92 15.29 7.68
CA LEU A 444 -7.25 16.67 7.28
C LEU A 444 -5.99 17.45 6.87
N ILE A 445 -4.91 17.35 7.66
CA ILE A 445 -3.61 17.95 7.35
C ILE A 445 -3.08 17.46 6.00
N LYS A 446 -3.20 16.14 5.72
CA LYS A 446 -2.82 15.57 4.43
C LYS A 446 -3.66 16.17 3.28
N GLY A 447 -4.97 16.35 3.50
CA GLY A 447 -5.86 17.02 2.56
C GLY A 447 -5.45 18.47 2.28
N PHE A 448 -5.17 19.27 3.31
CA PHE A 448 -4.71 20.65 3.15
C PHE A 448 -3.35 20.75 2.45
N ASN A 449 -2.40 19.87 2.76
CA ASN A 449 -1.12 19.82 2.05
C ASN A 449 -1.31 19.51 0.56
N TYR A 450 -2.22 18.59 0.22
CA TYR A 450 -2.54 18.28 -1.16
C TYR A 450 -3.17 19.50 -1.87
N GLN A 451 -4.07 20.22 -1.21
CA GLN A 451 -4.64 21.47 -1.74
C GLN A 451 -3.57 22.54 -1.97
N LEU A 452 -2.59 22.69 -1.07
CA LEU A 452 -1.47 23.62 -1.25
C LEU A 452 -0.59 23.24 -2.45
N GLN A 453 -0.34 21.94 -2.65
CA GLN A 453 0.40 21.46 -3.83
C GLN A 453 -0.33 21.81 -5.13
N GLN A 454 -1.67 21.70 -5.14
CA GLN A 454 -2.50 22.08 -6.28
C GLN A 454 -2.54 23.60 -6.51
N ARG A 455 -2.21 24.44 -5.53
CA ARG A 455 -2.19 25.91 -5.71
C ARG A 455 -1.01 26.43 -6.51
N THR A 456 -0.06 25.58 -6.86
CA THR A 456 1.03 25.92 -7.78
C THR A 456 0.89 25.11 -9.06
N VAL A 457 0.84 25.81 -10.19
CA VAL A 457 0.81 25.18 -11.52
C VAL A 457 2.21 25.09 -12.07
N TYR A 458 2.62 23.87 -12.41
CA TYR A 458 3.96 23.54 -12.91
C TYR A 458 3.90 23.17 -14.39
N SER A 459 4.99 23.41 -15.12
CA SER A 459 5.13 22.86 -16.47
C SER A 459 5.43 21.35 -16.41
N PRO A 460 4.64 20.48 -17.06
CA PRO A 460 4.91 19.04 -17.08
C PRO A 460 5.99 18.67 -18.10
N ILE A 461 6.25 19.54 -19.07
CA ILE A 461 7.17 19.30 -20.19
C ILE A 461 8.15 20.45 -20.35
N LYS A 462 9.24 20.19 -21.07
CA LYS A 462 10.13 21.23 -21.57
C LYS A 462 9.51 21.87 -22.81
N GLY A 463 9.36 23.18 -22.84
CA GLY A 463 8.60 23.85 -23.89
C GLY A 463 8.74 25.37 -23.89
N THR A 464 7.97 26.01 -24.75
CA THR A 464 7.77 27.45 -24.76
C THR A 464 6.32 27.76 -24.41
N VAL A 465 6.09 28.75 -23.55
CA VAL A 465 4.75 29.22 -23.22
C VAL A 465 4.16 29.88 -24.48
N PHE A 466 3.19 29.21 -25.09
CA PHE A 466 2.58 29.62 -26.35
C PHE A 466 1.51 30.69 -26.14
N GLU A 467 0.66 30.49 -25.13
CA GLU A 467 -0.45 31.40 -24.81
C GLU A 467 -0.68 31.39 -23.30
N LEU A 468 -0.91 32.57 -22.73
CA LEU A 468 -1.19 32.78 -21.32
C LEU A 468 -2.45 33.66 -21.19
N PRO A 469 -3.66 33.07 -21.28
CA PRO A 469 -4.92 33.83 -21.30
C PRO A 469 -5.11 34.76 -20.09
N ILE A 470 -4.43 34.47 -18.97
CA ILE A 470 -4.51 35.24 -17.74
C ILE A 470 -3.13 35.81 -17.40
N ALA A 471 -2.86 37.01 -17.92
CA ALA A 471 -1.56 37.68 -17.78
C ALA A 471 -1.46 38.61 -16.56
N LYS A 472 -2.53 38.79 -15.78
CA LYS A 472 -2.56 39.73 -14.64
C LYS A 472 -2.78 39.01 -13.30
N PRO A 473 -1.96 39.28 -12.27
CA PRO A 473 -2.25 38.89 -10.89
C PRO A 473 -3.59 39.48 -10.42
N GLY A 474 -4.25 38.80 -9.49
CA GLY A 474 -5.56 39.19 -8.94
C GLY A 474 -6.77 38.63 -9.70
N ALA A 475 -6.57 37.96 -10.84
CA ALA A 475 -7.64 37.26 -11.54
C ALA A 475 -8.08 35.99 -10.79
N VAL A 476 -9.39 35.75 -10.72
CA VAL A 476 -9.96 34.54 -10.13
C VAL A 476 -10.12 33.46 -11.20
N VAL A 477 -9.61 32.26 -10.93
CA VAL A 477 -9.72 31.10 -11.81
C VAL A 477 -10.64 30.04 -11.23
N GLN A 478 -11.36 29.34 -12.10
CA GLN A 478 -12.19 28.18 -11.77
C GLN A 478 -11.47 26.87 -12.14
N PRO A 479 -11.82 25.73 -11.51
CA PRO A 479 -11.21 24.45 -11.82
C PRO A 479 -11.46 24.06 -13.28
N GLY A 480 -10.42 23.62 -13.98
CA GLY A 480 -10.48 23.30 -15.41
C GLY A 480 -10.37 24.51 -16.34
N GLN A 481 -10.32 25.74 -15.80
CA GLN A 481 -10.03 26.94 -16.60
C GLN A 481 -8.57 26.94 -17.02
N THR A 482 -8.33 27.24 -18.30
CA THR A 482 -6.99 27.23 -18.88
C THR A 482 -6.15 28.39 -18.37
N ILE A 483 -4.98 28.06 -17.85
CA ILE A 483 -4.00 29.02 -17.32
C ILE A 483 -2.88 29.25 -18.33
N ALA A 484 -2.36 28.19 -18.94
CA ALA A 484 -1.24 28.29 -19.87
C ALA A 484 -1.29 27.19 -20.95
N HIS A 485 -0.83 27.54 -22.14
CA HIS A 485 -0.54 26.59 -23.21
C HIS A 485 0.98 26.45 -23.34
N VAL A 486 1.50 25.23 -23.21
CA VAL A 486 2.93 24.95 -23.38
C VAL A 486 3.12 24.13 -24.66
N ALA A 487 3.85 24.71 -25.61
CA ALA A 487 4.27 24.03 -26.83
C ALA A 487 5.61 23.32 -26.55
N PRO A 488 5.74 22.00 -26.80
CA PRO A 488 7.00 21.32 -26.60
C PRO A 488 8.11 21.88 -27.50
N GLU A 489 9.34 21.93 -27.00
CA GLU A 489 10.50 22.26 -27.84
C GLU A 489 10.86 21.09 -28.78
N ASN A 490 11.45 21.38 -29.94
CA ASN A 490 11.87 20.40 -30.96
C ASN A 490 10.75 19.58 -31.62
N VAL A 491 9.52 20.07 -31.63
CA VAL A 491 8.46 19.47 -32.44
C VAL A 491 8.68 19.84 -33.92
N PRO A 492 8.60 18.88 -34.87
CA PRO A 492 8.72 19.22 -36.29
C PRO A 492 7.67 20.27 -36.66
N LEU A 493 8.11 21.36 -37.28
CA LEU A 493 7.18 22.38 -37.74
C LEU A 493 6.50 21.90 -39.02
N VAL A 494 5.22 22.22 -39.16
CA VAL A 494 4.47 22.05 -40.41
C VAL A 494 3.92 23.39 -40.83
N LEU A 495 4.01 23.69 -42.12
CA LEU A 495 3.33 24.85 -42.67
C LEU A 495 1.87 24.45 -42.92
N ARG A 496 0.95 25.08 -42.18
CA ARG A 496 -0.48 25.01 -42.51
C ARG A 496 -0.82 26.12 -43.48
N ALA A 497 -0.98 25.75 -44.75
CA ALA A 497 -1.21 26.67 -45.84
C ALA A 497 -2.61 26.50 -46.44
N LYS A 498 -3.15 27.59 -46.97
CA LYS A 498 -4.39 27.64 -47.71
C LYS A 498 -4.07 27.81 -49.18
N MET A 499 -4.71 27.02 -50.03
CA MET A 499 -4.58 27.10 -51.48
C MET A 499 -5.94 27.27 -52.11
N SER A 500 -6.04 28.19 -53.07
CA SER A 500 -7.30 28.45 -53.76
C SER A 500 -7.72 27.27 -54.64
N SER A 501 -9.03 27.05 -54.76
CA SER A 501 -9.63 25.93 -55.50
C SER A 501 -9.21 25.88 -56.97
N ASP A 502 -9.04 27.05 -57.61
CA ASP A 502 -8.58 27.19 -59.01
C ASP A 502 -7.19 26.57 -59.26
N GLN A 503 -6.34 26.53 -58.23
CA GLN A 503 -4.99 25.95 -58.29
C GLN A 503 -4.92 24.51 -57.75
N SER A 504 -6.05 23.89 -57.37
CA SER A 504 -6.09 22.62 -56.63
C SER A 504 -6.28 21.35 -57.45
N GLY A 505 -6.66 21.45 -58.72
CA GLY A 505 -7.16 20.32 -59.53
C GLY A 505 -6.24 19.11 -59.72
N PHE A 506 -4.95 19.21 -59.40
CA PHE A 506 -3.99 18.07 -59.48
C PHE A 506 -3.16 17.89 -58.21
N LEU A 507 -3.60 18.46 -57.09
CA LEU A 507 -2.88 18.39 -55.83
C LEU A 507 -2.92 16.97 -55.25
N LYS A 508 -1.78 16.45 -54.80
CA LYS A 508 -1.63 15.12 -54.20
C LYS A 508 -0.69 15.16 -53.00
N VAL A 509 -0.93 14.26 -52.05
CA VAL A 509 0.01 14.02 -50.94
C VAL A 509 1.33 13.50 -51.52
N GLY A 510 2.45 14.01 -51.02
CA GLY A 510 3.81 13.66 -51.43
C GLY A 510 4.44 14.59 -52.48
N LEU A 511 3.68 15.56 -53.04
CA LEU A 511 4.25 16.50 -54.00
C LEU A 511 5.34 17.39 -53.36
N PRO A 512 6.44 17.67 -54.08
CA PRO A 512 7.50 18.53 -53.58
C PRO A 512 7.05 19.99 -53.55
N VAL A 513 7.45 20.69 -52.49
CA VAL A 513 7.08 22.07 -52.19
C VAL A 513 8.34 22.89 -51.95
N LYS A 514 8.38 24.08 -52.55
CA LYS A 514 9.41 25.09 -52.31
C LYS A 514 8.81 26.16 -51.39
N LEU A 515 9.32 26.25 -50.17
CA LEU A 515 8.82 27.17 -49.15
C LEU A 515 9.64 28.46 -49.17
N LYS A 516 8.96 29.59 -49.25
CA LYS A 516 9.50 30.94 -49.20
C LYS A 516 8.95 31.63 -47.96
N PHE A 517 9.80 31.98 -47.01
CA PHE A 517 9.38 32.63 -45.77
C PHE A 517 9.25 34.14 -45.97
N ASP A 518 8.17 34.73 -45.47
CA ASP A 518 7.96 36.17 -45.64
C ASP A 518 8.98 37.00 -44.83
N ALA A 519 9.41 36.45 -43.69
CA ALA A 519 10.43 37.06 -42.83
C ALA A 519 11.86 37.00 -43.42
N TYR A 520 12.09 36.15 -44.44
CA TYR A 520 13.42 35.90 -45.01
C TYR A 520 13.35 35.91 -46.54
N PRO A 521 13.69 37.02 -47.21
CA PRO A 521 13.64 37.12 -48.67
C PRO A 521 14.39 35.97 -49.35
N PHE A 522 13.69 35.22 -50.19
CA PHE A 522 14.22 33.99 -50.82
C PHE A 522 15.43 34.22 -51.74
N GLN A 523 15.65 35.45 -52.19
CA GLN A 523 16.79 35.83 -53.03
C GLN A 523 18.11 35.73 -52.26
N ASP A 524 18.08 36.10 -50.99
CA ASP A 524 19.26 36.10 -50.12
C ASP A 524 19.35 34.82 -49.29
N TYR A 525 18.21 34.33 -48.79
CA TYR A 525 18.12 33.24 -47.82
C TYR A 525 17.75 31.89 -48.42
N GLY A 526 17.49 31.83 -49.73
CA GLY A 526 17.13 30.60 -50.44
C GLY A 526 15.70 30.12 -50.15
N ILE A 527 15.45 28.86 -50.52
CA ILE A 527 14.16 28.18 -50.36
C ILE A 527 14.32 26.98 -49.45
N VAL A 528 13.30 26.70 -48.63
CA VAL A 528 13.27 25.47 -47.83
C VAL A 528 12.46 24.42 -48.58
N ALA A 529 13.06 23.27 -48.84
CA ALA A 529 12.35 22.16 -49.45
C ALA A 529 11.36 21.53 -48.46
N GLY A 530 10.21 21.08 -48.96
CA GLY A 530 9.20 20.37 -48.18
C GLY A 530 8.37 19.45 -49.07
N HIS A 531 7.44 18.71 -48.46
CA HIS A 531 6.49 17.88 -49.18
C HIS A 531 5.10 18.02 -48.59
N VAL A 532 4.07 17.95 -49.43
CA VAL A 532 2.67 17.95 -48.98
C VAL A 532 2.41 16.66 -48.19
N THR A 533 2.06 16.76 -46.92
CA THR A 533 1.73 15.59 -46.08
C THR A 533 0.24 15.36 -45.95
N TRP A 534 -0.58 16.41 -46.04
CA TRP A 534 -2.03 16.30 -45.91
C TRP A 534 -2.73 17.41 -46.69
N ILE A 535 -3.93 17.11 -47.16
CA ILE A 535 -4.83 17.99 -47.92
C ILE A 535 -6.22 17.82 -47.32
N SER A 536 -6.95 18.92 -47.13
CA SER A 536 -8.32 18.85 -46.63
C SER A 536 -9.22 18.06 -47.58
N PRO A 537 -10.06 17.14 -47.07
CA PRO A 537 -11.00 16.38 -47.91
C PRO A 537 -12.05 17.27 -48.60
N ASP A 538 -12.26 18.47 -48.10
CA ASP A 538 -13.24 19.46 -48.57
C ASP A 538 -12.60 20.85 -48.63
N SER A 539 -13.11 21.69 -49.53
CA SER A 539 -12.84 23.12 -49.61
C SER A 539 -13.62 23.89 -48.55
N ARG A 540 -13.00 24.90 -47.95
CA ARG A 540 -13.66 25.80 -47.00
C ARG A 540 -13.87 27.16 -47.66
N VAL A 541 -15.03 27.75 -47.42
CA VAL A 541 -15.35 29.12 -47.84
C VAL A 541 -14.67 30.10 -46.89
N GLY A 542 -13.83 30.99 -47.42
CA GLY A 542 -13.25 32.08 -46.65
C GLY A 542 -14.28 33.13 -46.30
N THR A 543 -14.84 33.06 -45.09
CA THR A 543 -15.38 34.27 -44.46
C THR A 543 -14.18 35.10 -44.00
N ASN A 544 -13.97 36.27 -44.59
CA ASN A 544 -13.04 37.28 -44.09
C ASN A 544 -13.52 37.79 -42.73
N SER A 545 -13.35 36.98 -41.68
CA SER A 545 -13.56 37.36 -40.29
C SER A 545 -12.21 37.64 -39.63
N SER A 546 -11.53 38.66 -40.14
CA SER A 546 -10.45 39.35 -39.45
C SER A 546 -10.82 40.82 -39.26
N SER A 547 -12.06 41.07 -38.84
CA SER A 547 -12.61 42.35 -38.39
C SER A 547 -13.85 42.10 -37.51
N ALA A 548 -13.69 41.43 -36.37
CA ALA A 548 -14.79 41.27 -35.40
C ALA A 548 -14.27 41.41 -33.96
N SER A 549 -13.64 42.55 -33.66
CA SER A 549 -13.60 43.12 -32.32
C SER A 549 -13.14 44.59 -32.35
N SER A 550 -13.87 45.47 -33.01
CA SER A 550 -13.85 46.89 -32.66
C SER A 550 -15.04 47.63 -33.28
N SER A 551 -15.67 48.44 -32.43
CA SER A 551 -16.60 49.54 -32.71
C SER A 551 -17.96 49.19 -33.31
N ALA A 552 -18.95 49.15 -32.41
CA ALA A 552 -20.24 49.73 -32.68
C ALA A 552 -20.06 51.24 -32.99
N SER A 553 -20.38 51.66 -34.20
CA SER A 553 -20.89 52.99 -34.48
C SER A 553 -21.49 53.05 -35.87
N SER A 554 -22.63 53.72 -35.93
CA SER A 554 -23.53 53.90 -37.03
C SER A 554 -22.97 54.71 -38.20
N SER A 555 -23.52 54.41 -39.39
CA SER A 555 -24.05 55.35 -40.38
C SER A 555 -23.37 55.44 -41.77
N SER A 556 -24.27 55.47 -42.76
CA SER A 556 -24.21 56.04 -44.11
C SER A 556 -23.76 55.15 -45.29
N THR A 557 -24.79 54.69 -46.01
CA THR A 557 -24.99 54.69 -47.46
C THR A 557 -23.78 54.90 -48.38
N SER A 558 -23.41 53.88 -49.15
CA SER A 558 -23.48 53.92 -50.62
C SER A 558 -23.07 52.58 -51.25
N SER A 559 -23.80 52.29 -52.32
CA SER A 559 -23.68 51.21 -53.28
C SER A 559 -22.29 51.01 -53.88
N ALA A 560 -21.77 49.78 -53.79
CA ALA A 560 -20.97 49.16 -54.83
C ALA A 560 -21.14 47.64 -54.72
N THR A 561 -21.83 47.05 -55.71
CA THR A 561 -21.95 45.61 -55.91
C THR A 561 -20.58 45.06 -56.31
N ALA A 562 -19.74 44.75 -55.33
CA ALA A 562 -18.64 43.82 -55.51
C ALA A 562 -19.18 42.42 -55.22
N THR A 563 -19.51 41.68 -56.27
CA THR A 563 -19.71 40.24 -56.18
C THR A 563 -18.35 39.61 -55.88
N THR A 564 -17.89 39.69 -54.63
CA THR A 564 -16.79 38.84 -54.14
C THR A 564 -17.38 37.45 -54.04
N THR A 565 -17.25 36.66 -55.11
CA THR A 565 -17.42 35.21 -55.04
C THR A 565 -16.59 34.71 -53.86
N PRO A 566 -17.19 33.95 -52.93
CA PRO A 566 -16.44 33.39 -51.81
C PRO A 566 -15.27 32.58 -52.36
N GLU A 567 -14.04 32.97 -52.04
CA GLU A 567 -12.86 32.19 -52.43
C GLU A 567 -12.84 30.91 -51.59
N GLU A 568 -13.11 29.80 -52.26
CA GLU A 568 -13.00 28.46 -51.72
C GLU A 568 -11.51 28.06 -51.68
N PHE A 569 -11.04 27.63 -50.51
CA PHE A 569 -9.66 27.19 -50.32
C PHE A 569 -9.59 25.78 -49.74
N TYR A 570 -8.56 25.04 -50.13
CA TYR A 570 -8.15 23.79 -49.50
C TYR A 570 -7.07 24.08 -48.47
N GLU A 571 -7.16 23.42 -47.32
CA GLU A 571 -6.12 23.47 -46.30
C GLU A 571 -5.10 22.37 -46.56
N LEU A 572 -3.83 22.73 -46.46
CA LEU A 572 -2.69 21.88 -46.77
C LEU A 572 -1.74 21.87 -45.59
N GLU A 573 -1.25 20.69 -45.23
CA GLU A 573 -0.09 20.57 -44.34
C GLU A 573 1.14 20.23 -45.18
N VAL A 574 2.16 21.08 -45.10
CA VAL A 574 3.45 20.87 -45.74
C VAL A 574 4.49 20.61 -44.65
N LYS A 575 5.12 19.43 -44.71
CA LYS A 575 6.25 19.10 -43.84
C LYS A 575 7.53 19.67 -44.45
N LEU A 576 8.29 20.38 -43.63
CA LEU A 576 9.59 20.93 -44.01
C LEU A 576 10.65 19.82 -43.95
N ALA A 577 11.60 19.85 -44.89
CA ALA A 577 12.77 18.96 -44.84
C ALA A 577 13.69 19.32 -43.67
N GLN A 578 13.75 20.61 -43.30
CA GLN A 578 14.58 21.15 -42.23
C GLN A 578 13.86 22.30 -41.51
N ASN A 579 14.10 22.45 -40.21
CA ASN A 579 13.50 23.49 -39.36
C ASN A 579 14.39 24.76 -39.25
N TYR A 580 15.35 24.92 -40.16
CA TYR A 580 16.26 26.06 -40.19
C TYR A 580 16.51 26.52 -41.62
N ILE A 581 16.91 27.78 -41.75
CA ILE A 581 17.42 28.37 -42.98
C ILE A 581 18.94 28.47 -42.87
N GLN A 582 19.65 28.01 -43.91
CA GLN A 582 21.10 28.08 -43.99
C GLN A 582 21.51 29.34 -44.77
N HIS A 583 22.17 30.29 -44.13
CA HIS A 583 22.70 31.49 -44.78
C HIS A 583 24.21 31.60 -44.48
N GLY A 584 25.03 31.19 -45.45
CA GLY A 584 26.46 30.99 -45.24
C GLY A 584 26.72 29.96 -44.14
N ASP A 585 27.47 30.37 -43.11
CA ASP A 585 27.88 29.53 -41.98
C ASP A 585 26.94 29.63 -40.74
N ARG A 586 25.83 30.37 -40.86
CA ARG A 586 24.86 30.56 -39.77
C ARG A 586 23.56 29.82 -40.07
N GLN A 587 23.09 29.05 -39.08
CA GLN A 587 21.77 28.42 -39.09
C GLN A 587 20.76 29.29 -38.35
N ILE A 588 19.71 29.72 -39.04
CA ILE A 588 18.62 30.49 -38.45
C ILE A 588 17.46 29.54 -38.21
N LEU A 589 17.14 29.28 -36.94
CA LEU A 589 16.05 28.39 -36.57
C LEU A 589 14.70 29.05 -36.85
N LEU A 590 13.80 28.32 -37.51
CA LEU A 590 12.43 28.77 -37.77
C LEU A 590 11.61 28.70 -36.48
N THR A 591 10.78 29.71 -36.23
CA THR A 591 9.90 29.77 -35.05
C THR A 591 8.44 29.53 -35.43
N PRO A 592 7.64 28.89 -34.55
CA PRO A 592 6.19 28.84 -34.71
C PRO A 592 5.59 30.23 -34.93
N GLY A 593 4.58 30.34 -35.79
CA GLY A 593 3.87 31.58 -36.10
C GLY A 593 4.39 32.36 -37.31
N GLN A 594 5.60 32.07 -37.82
CA GLN A 594 6.11 32.69 -39.04
C GLN A 594 5.27 32.30 -40.26
N THR A 595 5.06 33.24 -41.19
CA THR A 595 4.32 33.00 -42.43
C THR A 595 5.23 32.64 -43.59
N ALA A 596 4.73 31.78 -44.47
CA ALA A 596 5.44 31.35 -45.66
C ALA A 596 4.48 31.06 -46.83
N ALA A 597 4.98 31.32 -48.04
CA ALA A 597 4.39 30.88 -49.29
C ALA A 597 5.00 29.52 -49.71
N ALA A 598 4.15 28.52 -49.89
CA ALA A 598 4.46 27.22 -50.44
C ALA A 598 4.18 27.20 -51.94
N GLU A 599 5.21 27.08 -52.76
CA GLU A 599 5.09 26.78 -54.19
C GLU A 599 5.14 25.27 -54.39
N ILE A 600 3.98 24.67 -54.62
CA ILE A 600 3.80 23.23 -54.80
C ILE A 600 3.98 22.91 -56.28
N VAL A 601 4.84 21.94 -56.61
CA VAL A 601 5.02 21.50 -58.00
C VAL A 601 3.91 20.51 -58.34
N ILE A 602 2.88 21.00 -59.01
CA ILE A 602 1.62 20.28 -59.24
C ILE A 602 1.71 19.38 -60.48
N ARG A 603 2.40 19.85 -61.53
CA ARG A 603 2.52 19.10 -62.80
C ARG A 603 3.79 19.48 -63.54
N GLN A 604 4.38 18.53 -64.26
CA GLN A 604 5.44 18.82 -65.24
C GLN A 604 4.86 18.78 -66.65
N ARG A 605 4.93 19.88 -67.39
CA ARG A 605 4.53 19.92 -68.81
C ARG A 605 5.76 19.97 -69.70
N ARG A 606 5.69 19.33 -70.87
CA ARG A 606 6.72 19.48 -71.90
C ARG A 606 6.57 20.86 -72.52
N LEU A 607 7.67 21.54 -72.82
CA LEU A 607 7.64 22.84 -73.50
C LEU A 607 6.86 22.77 -74.82
N ALA A 608 6.93 21.64 -75.53
CA ALA A 608 6.13 21.38 -76.73
C ALA A 608 4.62 21.61 -76.51
N ASP A 609 4.07 21.11 -75.40
CA ASP A 609 2.63 21.17 -75.13
C ASP A 609 2.16 22.59 -74.79
N ILE A 610 3.01 23.43 -74.22
CA ILE A 610 2.69 24.82 -73.88
C ILE A 610 2.61 25.68 -75.16
N PHE A 611 3.59 25.55 -76.05
CA PHE A 611 3.61 26.27 -77.33
C PHE A 611 2.52 25.78 -78.30
N LEU A 612 2.15 24.50 -78.26
CA LEU A 612 1.06 23.93 -79.07
C LEU A 612 -0.34 24.10 -78.44
N ALA A 613 -0.44 24.47 -77.17
CA ALA A 613 -1.73 24.65 -76.47
C ALA A 613 -2.72 25.60 -77.17
N PRO A 614 -2.34 26.82 -77.62
CA PRO A 614 -3.28 27.73 -78.30
C PRO A 614 -3.76 27.19 -79.66
N PHE A 615 -2.96 26.36 -80.33
CA PHE A 615 -3.36 25.72 -81.59
C PHE A 615 -4.27 24.50 -81.36
N LYS A 616 -4.14 23.83 -80.22
CA LYS A 616 -4.95 22.66 -79.85
C LYS A 616 -6.35 23.06 -79.33
N SER A 617 -6.50 24.24 -78.73
CA SER A 617 -7.81 24.79 -78.35
C SER A 617 -8.64 25.21 -79.57
N LEU A 618 -8.00 25.69 -80.66
CA LEU A 618 -8.66 26.03 -81.93
C LEU A 618 -9.20 24.80 -82.68
N LYS A 619 -8.58 23.62 -82.53
CA LYS A 619 -9.04 22.38 -83.19
C LYS A 619 -10.20 21.67 -82.47
N LYS A 620 -10.53 22.09 -81.24
CA LYS A 620 -11.65 21.53 -80.44
C LYS A 620 -12.89 22.44 -80.39
N GLY A 621 -12.83 23.67 -80.90
CA GLY A 621 -13.98 24.59 -80.97
C GLY A 621 -14.94 24.38 -82.15
N GLY A 622 -14.80 23.29 -82.91
CA GLY A 622 -15.60 23.01 -84.11
C GLY A 622 -16.68 21.93 -83.97
N SER A 623 -17.04 21.50 -82.76
CA SER A 623 -18.01 20.41 -82.55
C SER A 623 -18.83 20.60 -81.27
N SER A 624 -19.69 21.61 -81.25
CA SER A 624 -20.98 21.61 -80.55
C SER A 624 -21.76 22.85 -80.97
N ALA A 625 -22.66 22.67 -81.94
CA ALA A 625 -23.90 23.43 -82.00
C ALA A 625 -24.89 22.86 -80.96
#